data_AF-A0A1I7SNE3-F1
#
_entry.id   AF-A0A1I7SNE3-F1
#
_cell.length_a   1.000
_cell.length_b   1.000
_cell.length_c   1.000
_cell.angle_alpha   90.00
_cell.angle_beta   90.00
_cell.angle_gamma   90.00
#
_symmetry.space_group_name_H-M   'P 1'
#
loop_
_entity.id
_entity.type
_entity.pdbx_description
1 polymer ?
#
loop_
_entity_poly.entity_id
_entity_poly.type
_entity_poly.pdbx_seq_one_letter_code
_entity_poly.pdbx_strand_id
1 'polypeptide(L)'
;MFRLAHATGAKLQVMNKQKLTPLTLAAKLAKKRMFEQILQLESSVVWNYGDAASTAFPLAKIDTINQETGELNEDSALSLIVYG
;
A
#
# COMPACT_ATOMS: atom_id res chain seq x y z
N MET A 1 1.49 2.45 17.48
CA MET A 1 2.94 2.58 17.21
C MET A 1 3.28 2.86 15.75
N PHE A 2 2.63 2.20 14.77
CA PHE A 2 2.94 2.42 13.34
C PHE A 2 2.82 3.89 12.89
N ARG A 3 1.70 4.57 13.21
CA ARG A 3 1.51 6.00 12.90
C ARG A 3 2.59 6.89 13.51
N LEU A 4 3.06 6.55 14.71
CA LEU A 4 4.11 7.30 15.40
C LEU A 4 5.45 7.14 14.67
N ALA A 5 5.79 5.91 14.26
CA ALA A 5 6.97 5.65 13.44
C ALA A 5 6.93 6.41 12.10
N HIS A 6 5.78 6.44 11.43
CA HIS A 6 5.59 7.22 10.21
C HIS A 6 5.79 8.73 10.46
N ALA A 7 5.18 9.26 11.53
CA ALA A 7 5.33 10.66 11.91
C ALA A 7 6.78 11.04 12.27
N THR A 8 7.57 10.11 12.83
CA THR A 8 8.99 10.29 13.10
C THR A 8 9.90 10.12 11.86
N GLY A 9 9.33 9.91 10.67
CA GLY A 9 10.08 9.86 9.40
C GLY A 9 10.34 8.45 8.85
N ALA A 10 9.64 7.42 9.33
CA ALA A 10 9.76 6.09 8.74
C ALA A 10 9.21 6.06 7.31
N LYS A 11 9.96 5.43 6.39
CA LYS A 11 9.62 5.34 4.96
C LYS A 11 8.77 4.09 4.67
N LEU A 12 7.63 4.28 4.00
CA LEU A 12 6.72 3.19 3.60
C LEU A 12 7.21 2.40 2.37
N GLN A 13 8.19 2.95 1.63
CA GLN A 13 8.70 2.35 0.40
C GLN A 13 9.84 1.34 0.62
N VAL A 14 10.26 1.11 1.87
CA VAL A 14 11.39 0.22 2.19
C VAL A 14 10.98 -1.25 2.04
N MET A 15 11.81 -2.02 1.35
CA MET A 15 11.58 -3.44 1.12
C MET A 15 12.41 -4.29 2.11
N ASN A 16 11.84 -5.41 2.54
CA ASN A 16 12.56 -6.41 3.32
C ASN A 16 13.40 -7.33 2.41
N LYS A 17 14.11 -8.31 2.99
CA LYS A 17 14.90 -9.30 2.23
C LYS A 17 14.08 -10.16 1.26
N GLN A 18 12.77 -10.25 1.45
CA GLN A 18 11.83 -10.92 0.56
C GLN A 18 11.21 -9.97 -0.48
N LYS A 19 11.78 -8.77 -0.67
CA LYS A 19 11.24 -7.73 -1.56
C LYS A 19 9.83 -7.24 -1.20
N LEU A 20 9.35 -7.51 0.02
CA LEU A 20 8.04 -7.06 0.50
C LEU A 20 8.16 -5.72 1.20
N THR A 21 7.16 -4.88 0.96
CA THR A 21 6.98 -3.58 1.58
C THR A 21 6.07 -3.73 2.78
N PRO A 22 5.98 -2.75 3.69
CA PRO A 22 5.05 -2.82 4.81
C PRO A 22 3.61 -3.11 4.37
N LEU A 23 3.18 -2.57 3.22
CA LEU A 23 1.86 -2.83 2.64
C LEU A 23 1.71 -4.29 2.18
N THR A 24 2.62 -4.77 1.32
CA THR A 24 2.55 -6.14 0.77
C THR A 24 2.82 -7.21 1.83
N LEU A 25 3.62 -6.89 2.85
CA LEU A 25 3.82 -7.74 4.03
C LEU A 25 2.55 -7.81 4.89
N ALA A 26 1.84 -6.70 5.09
CA ALA A 26 0.57 -6.69 5.80
C ALA A 26 -0.49 -7.51 5.07
N ALA A 27 -0.50 -7.47 3.73
CA ALA A 27 -1.34 -8.30 2.87
C ALA A 27 -1.01 -9.79 3.05
N LYS A 28 0.26 -10.18 2.90
CA LYS A 28 0.73 -11.57 3.07
C LYS A 28 0.45 -12.16 4.46
N LEU A 29 0.51 -11.33 5.52
CA LEU A 29 0.23 -11.76 6.90
C LEU A 29 -1.26 -11.69 7.28
N ALA A 30 -2.14 -11.41 6.32
CA ALA A 30 -3.58 -11.23 6.51
C ALA A 30 -3.93 -10.21 7.63
N LYS A 31 -3.12 -9.15 7.80
CA LYS A 31 -3.32 -8.13 8.83
C LYS A 31 -4.18 -6.97 8.31
N LYS A 32 -5.49 -7.23 8.14
CA LYS A 32 -6.48 -6.26 7.61
C LYS A 32 -6.36 -4.85 8.19
N ARG A 33 -6.35 -4.71 9.52
CA ARG A 33 -6.28 -3.40 10.19
C ARG A 33 -5.00 -2.63 9.85
N MET A 34 -3.87 -3.31 9.74
CA MET A 34 -2.60 -2.66 9.37
C MET A 34 -2.59 -2.28 7.90
N PHE A 35 -3.11 -3.15 7.03
CA PHE A 35 -3.24 -2.88 5.60
C PHE A 35 -4.09 -1.61 5.34
N GLU A 36 -5.28 -1.52 5.95
CA GLU A 36 -6.15 -0.35 5.85
C GLU A 36 -5.46 0.93 6.37
N GLN A 37 -4.72 0.83 7.48
CA GLN A 37 -3.99 1.97 8.04
C GLN A 37 -2.89 2.47 7.12
N ILE A 38 -2.13 1.57 6.48
CA ILE A 38 -1.08 1.93 5.53
C ILE A 38 -1.71 2.56 4.29
N LEU A 39 -2.78 1.95 3.77
CA LEU A 39 -3.50 2.43 2.60
C LEU A 39 -4.05 3.85 2.79
N GLN A 40 -4.61 4.15 3.96
CA GLN A 40 -5.07 5.50 4.32
C GLN A 40 -3.91 6.51 4.45
N LEU A 41 -2.73 6.08 4.89
CA LEU A 41 -1.56 6.96 5.02
C LEU A 41 -0.93 7.29 3.66
N GLU A 42 -1.00 6.38 2.70
CA GLU A 42 -0.53 6.59 1.34
C GLU A 42 -1.57 7.31 0.45
N SER A 43 -2.82 7.39 0.89
CA SER A 43 -3.88 8.07 0.17
C SER A 43 -3.68 9.59 0.13
N SER A 44 -4.05 10.21 -0.99
CA SER A 44 -4.01 11.66 -1.16
C SER A 44 -5.38 12.19 -1.54
N VAL A 45 -5.89 13.16 -0.80
CA VAL A 45 -7.14 13.85 -1.14
C VAL A 45 -6.87 14.77 -2.33
N VAL A 46 -7.56 14.53 -3.45
CA VAL A 46 -7.44 15.31 -4.69
C VAL A 46 -8.29 16.57 -4.59
N TRP A 47 -9.53 16.41 -4.15
CA TRP A 47 -10.44 17.53 -3.90
C TRP A 47 -11.46 17.17 -2.84
N ASN A 48 -12.00 18.21 -2.20
CA ASN A 48 -13.13 18.10 -1.28
C ASN A 48 -14.11 19.24 -1.57
N TYR A 49 -15.39 18.91 -1.74
CA TYR A 49 -16.46 19.84 -2.02
C TYR A 49 -17.71 19.46 -1.21
N GLY A 50 -18.03 20.27 -0.19
CA GLY A 50 -19.12 19.98 0.73
C GLY A 50 -18.92 18.63 1.42
N ASP A 51 -19.88 17.72 1.23
CA ASP A 51 -19.85 16.35 1.76
C ASP A 51 -19.19 15.34 0.80
N ALA A 52 -18.76 15.75 -0.39
CA ALA A 52 -18.13 14.89 -1.37
C ALA A 52 -16.62 15.12 -1.43
N ALA A 53 -15.84 14.04 -1.42
CA ALA A 53 -14.40 14.11 -1.59
C ALA A 53 -13.91 13.07 -2.60
N SER A 54 -12.86 13.41 -3.34
CA SER A 54 -12.10 12.46 -4.16
C SER A 54 -10.75 12.21 -3.53
N THR A 55 -10.47 10.93 -3.25
CA THR A 55 -9.20 10.48 -2.70
C THR A 55 -8.56 9.51 -3.68
N ALA A 56 -7.30 9.78 -4.04
CA ALA A 56 -6.50 8.91 -4.88
C ALA A 56 -5.65 7.97 -4.01
N PHE A 57 -5.55 6.71 -4.45
CA PHE A 57 -4.71 5.69 -3.83
C PHE A 57 -3.62 5.26 -4.82
N PRO A 58 -2.35 5.17 -4.40
CA PRO A 58 -1.27 4.74 -5.27
C PRO A 58 -1.40 3.24 -5.62
N LEU A 59 -1.42 2.95 -6.93
CA LEU A 59 -1.64 1.59 -7.44
C LEU A 59 -0.36 0.75 -7.55
N ALA A 60 0.82 1.37 -7.50
CA ALA A 60 2.11 0.74 -7.82
C ALA A 60 2.42 -0.56 -7.03
N LYS A 61 1.83 -0.75 -5.85
CA LYS A 61 2.03 -1.95 -5.01
C LYS A 61 0.77 -2.77 -4.77
N ILE A 62 -0.36 -2.28 -5.27
CA ILE A 62 -1.66 -2.92 -5.14
C ILE A 62 -1.91 -3.78 -6.37
N ASP A 63 -1.63 -3.22 -7.55
CA ASP A 63 -1.91 -3.85 -8.83
C ASP A 63 -0.88 -4.91 -9.20
N THR A 64 -1.36 -5.94 -9.89
CA THR A 64 -0.60 -7.03 -10.51
C THR A 64 0.23 -6.59 -11.70
N ILE A 65 0.09 -5.36 -12.20
CA ILE A 65 0.89 -4.86 -13.33
C ILE A 65 1.85 -3.78 -12.84
N ASN A 66 3.14 -3.93 -13.17
CA ASN A 66 4.15 -2.91 -12.90
C ASN A 66 3.93 -1.69 -13.81
N GLN A 67 3.83 -0.51 -13.23
CA GLN A 67 3.57 0.74 -13.97
C GLN A 67 4.72 1.19 -14.88
N GLU A 68 5.96 0.80 -14.56
CA GLU A 68 7.15 1.20 -15.32
C GLU A 68 7.49 0.19 -16.41
N THR A 69 7.45 -1.10 -16.10
CA THR A 69 7.87 -2.17 -17.02
C THR A 69 6.71 -2.83 -17.76
N GLY A 70 5.48 -2.70 -17.27
CA GLY A 70 4.31 -3.41 -17.79
C GLY A 70 4.28 -4.91 -17.47
N GLU A 71 5.28 -5.42 -16.75
CA GLU A 71 5.39 -6.84 -16.39
C GLU A 71 4.45 -7.19 -15.23
N LEU A 72 4.16 -8.49 -15.10
CA LEU A 72 3.35 -9.00 -14.01
C LEU A 72 4.13 -8.93 -12.68
N ASN A 73 3.55 -8.28 -11.69
CA ASN A 73 4.06 -8.15 -10.34
C ASN A 73 3.45 -9.22 -9.42
N GLU A 74 4.13 -10.35 -9.29
CA GLU A 74 3.73 -11.45 -8.40
C GLU A 74 3.77 -11.06 -6.90
N ASP A 75 4.57 -10.06 -6.55
CA ASP A 75 4.68 -9.52 -5.18
C ASP A 75 3.62 -8.44 -4.87
N SER A 76 2.67 -8.22 -5.77
CA SER A 76 1.57 -7.27 -5.59
C SER A 76 0.63 -7.67 -4.45
N ALA A 77 0.00 -6.69 -3.81
CA ALA A 77 -0.94 -6.97 -2.73
C ALA A 77 -2.11 -7.86 -3.20
N LEU A 78 -2.63 -7.65 -4.40
CA LEU A 78 -3.69 -8.50 -4.97
C LEU A 78 -3.23 -9.94 -5.18
N SER A 79 -2.06 -10.15 -5.78
CA SER A 79 -1.48 -11.49 -5.97
C SER A 79 -1.29 -12.20 -4.63
N LEU A 80 -0.71 -11.52 -3.65
CA LEU A 80 -0.46 -12.07 -2.31
C LEU A 80 -1.73 -12.36 -1.51
N ILE A 81 -2.84 -11.66 -1.77
CA ILE A 81 -4.13 -11.91 -1.11
C ILE A 81 -4.84 -13.12 -1.74
N VAL A 82 -4.73 -13.29 -3.05
CA VAL A 82 -5.45 -14.35 -3.79
C VAL A 82 -4.68 -15.67 -3.77
N TYR A 83 -3.36 -15.62 -3.95
CA TYR A 83 -2.51 -16.79 -4.14
C TYR A 83 -1.54 -17.05 -2.97
N GLY A 84 -1.44 -16.13 -2.01
CA GLY A 84 -0.48 -16.17 -0.90
C GLY A 84 -0.99 -16.83 0.37
#